data_AF-A0A1H6LTG7-F1
#
_entry.id   AF-A0A1H6LTG7-F1
#
_cell.length_a   1.000
_cell.length_b   1.000
_cell.length_c   1.000
_cell.angle_alpha   90.00
_cell.angle_beta   90.00
_cell.angle_gamma   90.00
#
_symmetry.space_group_name_H-M   'P 1'
#
loop_
_entity.id
_entity.type
_entity.pdbx_description
1 polymer ?
#
loop_
_entity_poly.entity_id
_entity_poly.type
_entity_poly.pdbx_seq_one_letter_code
_entity_poly.pdbx_strand_id
1 'polypeptide(L)'
;MLCIKGQTLLETVGTDNDRLLKPSVGTWDETIKTIANIFRSNKKDEIALYLSGQMLMEDLYVAKKFAESYGINNIESNSRLCMYSTVEANKRAYGADIVPVSYDDIFLAETIFIIGSNTADCHPIVFNYVKKSKAFVVCVDVYKTTTAKKSDLFIKVEAGRDMEIIDDLVNQPWFKNKKL
;
A
#
# COMPACT_ATOMS: atom_id res chain seq x y z
N MET A 1 1.63 -17.92 10.83
CA MET A 1 0.31 -18.33 10.30
C MET A 1 -0.05 -17.35 9.18
N LEU A 2 -0.38 -17.83 7.99
CA LEU A 2 -0.79 -17.01 6.82
C LEU A 2 -2.30 -16.72 6.86
N CYS A 3 -2.75 -15.65 6.20
CA CYS A 3 -4.18 -15.41 5.94
C CYS A 3 -4.64 -16.25 4.75
N ILE A 4 -5.95 -16.32 4.50
CA ILE A 4 -6.51 -17.18 3.43
C ILE A 4 -5.83 -16.94 2.08
N LYS A 5 -5.63 -15.67 1.69
CA LYS A 5 -4.96 -15.30 0.43
C LYS A 5 -3.54 -15.87 0.31
N GLY A 6 -2.82 -15.93 1.42
CA GLY A 6 -1.48 -16.52 1.46
C GLY A 6 -1.50 -18.04 1.50
N GLN A 7 -2.49 -18.65 2.16
CA GLN A 7 -2.66 -20.10 2.22
C GLN A 7 -3.06 -20.69 0.87
N THR A 8 -3.92 -20.00 0.12
CA THR A 8 -4.42 -20.43 -1.19
C THR A 8 -3.58 -19.90 -2.35
N LEU A 9 -2.35 -19.41 -2.11
CA LEU A 9 -1.53 -18.79 -3.15
C LEU A 9 -1.31 -19.73 -4.35
N LEU A 10 -1.06 -21.01 -4.11
CA LEU A 10 -0.85 -22.00 -5.18
C LEU A 10 -2.10 -22.19 -6.04
N GLU A 11 -3.29 -21.98 -5.48
CA GLU A 11 -4.56 -22.03 -6.22
C GLU A 11 -4.71 -20.81 -7.15
N THR A 12 -4.09 -19.68 -6.80
CA THR A 12 -4.14 -18.44 -7.62
C THR A 12 -3.17 -18.44 -8.80
N VAL A 13 -2.20 -19.35 -8.83
CA VAL A 13 -1.31 -19.50 -9.99
C VAL A 13 -2.09 -19.94 -11.23
N GLY A 14 -3.23 -20.63 -11.03
CA GLY A 14 -4.11 -21.10 -12.09
C GLY A 14 -3.50 -22.25 -12.90
N THR A 15 -4.21 -22.67 -13.94
CA THR A 15 -3.70 -23.62 -14.92
C THR A 15 -3.10 -22.91 -16.13
N ASP A 16 -2.42 -23.66 -16.99
CA ASP A 16 -1.94 -23.16 -18.28
C ASP A 16 -3.05 -22.55 -19.16
N ASN A 17 -4.32 -22.95 -18.96
CA ASN A 17 -5.46 -22.37 -19.66
C ASN A 17 -5.89 -20.99 -19.14
N ASP A 18 -5.49 -20.64 -17.91
CA ASP A 18 -5.85 -19.38 -17.24
C ASP A 18 -4.75 -18.32 -17.38
N ARG A 19 -3.57 -18.71 -17.89
CA ARG A 19 -2.37 -17.89 -17.92
C ARG A 19 -2.00 -17.45 -19.33
N LEU A 20 -1.38 -16.29 -19.42
CA LEU A 20 -0.75 -15.82 -20.66
C LEU A 20 0.59 -16.54 -20.83
N LEU A 21 0.61 -17.63 -21.60
CA LEU A 21 1.80 -18.45 -21.84
C LEU A 21 2.61 -18.02 -23.08
N LYS A 22 1.97 -17.30 -23.99
CA LYS A 22 2.57 -16.81 -25.23
C LYS A 22 2.01 -15.44 -25.58
N PRO A 23 2.73 -14.63 -26.38
CA PRO A 23 2.19 -13.39 -26.90
C PRO A 23 0.87 -13.63 -27.66
N SER A 24 -0.03 -12.66 -27.61
CA SER A 24 -1.30 -12.70 -28.35
C SER A 24 -1.10 -12.50 -29.86
N VAL A 25 0.03 -11.92 -30.27
CA VAL A 25 0.36 -11.61 -31.67
C VAL A 25 1.79 -12.02 -31.98
N GLY A 26 1.95 -13.01 -32.86
CA GLY A 26 3.25 -13.51 -33.35
C GLY A 26 4.04 -14.33 -32.33
N THR A 27 5.30 -14.58 -32.66
CA THR A 27 6.32 -15.13 -31.79
C THR A 27 6.90 -14.06 -30.85
N TRP A 28 7.59 -14.47 -29.79
CA TRP A 28 8.26 -13.52 -28.87
C TRP A 28 9.14 -12.51 -29.61
N ASP A 29 9.98 -12.96 -30.55
CA ASP A 29 10.85 -12.07 -31.33
C ASP A 29 10.06 -11.07 -32.18
N GLU A 30 8.96 -11.51 -32.79
CA GLU A 30 8.09 -10.64 -33.60
C GLU A 30 7.37 -9.61 -32.73
N THR A 31 6.82 -10.03 -31.57
CA THR A 31 6.17 -9.13 -30.63
C THR A 31 7.14 -8.07 -30.11
N ILE A 32 8.34 -8.48 -29.68
CA ILE A 32 9.36 -7.56 -29.16
C ILE A 32 9.79 -6.57 -30.23
N LYS A 33 10.06 -7.04 -31.47
CA LYS A 33 10.38 -6.15 -32.61
C LYS A 33 9.25 -5.18 -32.90
N THR A 34 8.01 -5.63 -32.82
CA THR A 34 6.82 -4.79 -33.05
C THR A 34 6.72 -3.69 -31.99
N ILE A 35 6.83 -4.03 -30.70
CA ILE A 35 6.85 -3.05 -29.60
C ILE A 35 8.00 -2.06 -29.78
N ALA A 36 9.21 -2.54 -30.08
CA ALA A 36 10.37 -1.68 -30.31
C ALA A 36 10.15 -0.70 -31.48
N ASN A 37 9.50 -1.15 -32.56
CA ASN A 37 9.16 -0.29 -33.69
C ASN A 37 8.10 0.76 -33.31
N ILE A 38 7.08 0.39 -32.55
CA ILE A 38 6.08 1.35 -32.03
C ILE A 38 6.78 2.44 -31.20
N PHE A 39 7.67 2.05 -30.29
CA PHE A 39 8.42 3.00 -29.46
C PHE A 39 9.31 3.93 -30.30
N ARG A 40 9.95 3.41 -31.36
CA ARG A 40 10.80 4.21 -32.27
C ARG A 40 10.00 5.17 -33.15
N SER A 41 8.79 4.78 -33.53
CA SER A 41 7.93 5.57 -34.43
C SER A 41 7.13 6.67 -33.72
N ASN A 42 7.06 6.66 -32.39
CA ASN A 42 6.35 7.67 -31.61
C ASN A 42 7.32 8.60 -30.86
N LYS A 43 6.87 9.82 -30.59
CA LYS A 43 7.65 10.75 -29.76
C LYS A 43 7.66 10.27 -28.31
N LYS A 44 8.68 10.67 -27.54
CA LYS A 44 8.87 10.15 -26.17
C LYS A 44 7.82 10.63 -25.17
N ASP A 45 7.30 11.83 -25.39
CA ASP A 45 6.21 12.44 -24.65
C ASP A 45 4.82 11.82 -24.96
N GLU A 46 4.70 11.11 -26.09
CA GLU A 46 3.49 10.36 -26.47
C GLU A 46 3.46 8.94 -25.87
N ILE A 47 4.53 8.50 -25.20
CA ILE A 47 4.65 7.17 -24.60
C ILE A 47 4.45 7.30 -23.08
N ALA A 48 3.66 6.39 -22.51
CA ALA A 48 3.50 6.25 -21.06
C ALA A 48 3.69 4.79 -20.63
N LEU A 49 4.29 4.63 -19.45
CA LEU A 49 4.46 3.34 -18.78
C LEU A 49 3.62 3.33 -17.51
N TYR A 50 2.62 2.45 -17.45
CA TYR A 50 1.83 2.21 -16.24
C TYR A 50 2.26 0.88 -15.63
N LEU A 51 3.04 0.95 -14.56
CA LEU A 51 3.66 -0.17 -13.87
C LEU A 51 2.78 -0.69 -12.73
N SER A 52 3.28 -1.73 -12.06
CA SER A 52 2.55 -2.44 -11.02
C SER A 52 3.39 -2.58 -9.74
N GLY A 53 2.76 -2.31 -8.59
CA GLY A 53 3.33 -2.55 -7.26
C GLY A 53 3.41 -4.04 -6.89
N GLN A 54 2.97 -4.94 -7.77
CA GLN A 54 3.13 -6.40 -7.64
C GLN A 54 4.39 -6.91 -8.36
N MET A 55 5.11 -6.03 -9.07
CA MET A 55 6.40 -6.37 -9.69
C MET A 55 7.49 -6.55 -8.62
N LEU A 56 8.50 -7.35 -8.95
CA LEU A 56 9.70 -7.44 -8.12
C LEU A 56 10.48 -6.12 -8.18
N MET A 57 11.33 -5.88 -7.18
CA MET A 57 12.14 -4.67 -7.13
C MET A 57 13.10 -4.58 -8.33
N GLU A 58 13.64 -5.72 -8.76
CA GLU A 58 14.53 -5.84 -9.91
C GLU A 58 13.81 -5.46 -11.21
N ASP A 59 12.57 -5.91 -11.39
CA ASP A 59 11.77 -5.61 -12.58
C ASP A 59 11.41 -4.12 -12.64
N LEU A 60 11.01 -3.54 -11.50
CA LEU A 60 10.76 -2.10 -11.39
C LEU A 60 12.01 -1.28 -11.67
N TYR A 61 13.16 -1.72 -11.16
CA TYR A 61 14.44 -1.08 -11.43
C TYR A 61 14.78 -1.08 -12.93
N VAL A 62 14.63 -2.22 -13.60
CA VAL A 62 14.88 -2.34 -15.04
C VAL A 62 13.92 -1.45 -15.85
N ALA A 63 12.63 -1.47 -15.52
CA ALA A 63 11.62 -0.64 -16.18
C ALA A 63 11.91 0.86 -16.02
N LYS A 64 12.27 1.29 -14.80
CA LYS A 64 12.63 2.68 -14.52
C LYS A 64 13.91 3.09 -15.26
N LYS A 65 14.95 2.26 -15.21
CA LYS A 65 16.21 2.50 -15.93
C LYS A 65 15.99 2.59 -17.44
N PHE A 66 15.15 1.72 -18.00
CA PHE A 66 14.76 1.78 -19.40
C PHE A 66 14.05 3.11 -19.73
N ALA A 67 13.05 3.50 -18.93
CA ALA A 67 12.31 4.75 -19.14
C ALA A 67 13.26 5.96 -19.15
N GLU A 68 14.16 6.06 -18.17
CA GLU A 68 15.15 7.15 -18.08
C GLU A 68 16.12 7.14 -19.25
N SER A 69 16.65 5.97 -19.61
CA SER A 69 17.61 5.84 -20.72
C SER A 69 16.96 6.11 -22.09
N TYR A 70 15.67 5.84 -22.23
CA TYR A 70 14.90 6.06 -23.46
C TYR A 70 14.29 7.46 -23.55
N GLY A 71 14.24 8.21 -22.44
CA GLY A 71 13.67 9.55 -22.35
C GLY A 71 12.15 9.60 -22.13
N ILE A 72 11.56 8.56 -21.53
CA ILE A 72 10.12 8.52 -21.17
C ILE A 72 9.93 9.11 -19.79
N ASN A 73 9.18 10.20 -19.71
CA ASN A 73 8.89 10.89 -18.46
C ASN A 73 7.53 10.50 -17.86
N ASN A 74 6.62 9.94 -18.65
CA ASN A 74 5.28 9.55 -18.21
C ASN A 74 5.31 8.14 -17.61
N ILE A 75 5.75 8.02 -16.37
CA ILE A 75 5.84 6.75 -15.64
C ILE A 75 5.01 6.82 -14.36
N GLU A 76 4.04 5.91 -14.23
CA GLU A 76 3.12 5.84 -13.10
C GLU A 76 2.87 4.39 -12.67
N SER A 77 2.28 4.19 -11.50
CA SER A 77 1.84 2.87 -11.03
C SER A 77 0.60 2.98 -10.16
N ASN A 78 -0.03 1.84 -9.86
CA ASN A 78 -1.15 1.78 -8.91
C ASN A 78 -0.81 2.36 -7.52
N SER A 79 0.46 2.39 -7.13
CA SER A 79 0.91 2.96 -5.86
C SER A 79 0.64 4.46 -5.73
N ARG A 80 0.51 5.19 -6.86
CA ARG A 80 0.17 6.62 -6.88
C ARG A 80 -1.17 6.90 -6.20
N LEU A 81 -2.15 6.02 -6.42
CA LEU A 81 -3.53 6.21 -5.96
C LEU A 81 -3.70 5.91 -4.47
N CYS A 82 -2.85 5.05 -3.90
CA CYS A 82 -3.01 4.61 -2.51
C CYS A 82 -1.95 5.17 -1.55
N MET A 83 -0.70 5.36 -1.98
CA MET A 83 0.40 5.67 -1.08
C MET A 83 0.97 7.08 -1.24
N TYR A 84 0.74 7.76 -2.36
CA TYR A 84 1.44 9.03 -2.66
C TYR A 84 1.22 10.13 -1.61
N SER A 85 0.01 10.26 -1.08
CA SER A 85 -0.29 11.22 0.00
C SER A 85 0.47 10.90 1.28
N THR A 86 0.58 9.62 1.64
CA THR A 86 1.37 9.15 2.79
C THR A 86 2.87 9.39 2.58
N VAL A 87 3.40 9.15 1.38
CA VAL A 87 4.81 9.43 1.04
C VAL A 87 5.15 10.90 1.29
N GLU A 88 4.31 11.82 0.81
CA GLU A 88 4.54 13.26 0.98
C GLU A 88 4.38 13.70 2.45
N ALA A 89 3.47 13.09 3.20
CA ALA A 89 3.35 13.33 4.64
C ALA A 89 4.59 12.84 5.42
N ASN A 90 5.07 11.63 5.13
CA ASN A 90 6.25 11.04 5.77
C ASN A 90 7.52 11.85 5.48
N LYS A 91 7.70 12.33 4.24
CA LYS A 91 8.83 13.23 3.92
C LYS A 91 8.78 14.52 4.73
N ARG A 92 7.60 15.12 4.93
CA ARG A 92 7.45 16.33 5.76
C ARG A 92 7.70 16.07 7.24
N ALA A 93 7.24 14.92 7.75
CA ALA A 93 7.35 14.57 9.17
C ALA A 93 8.74 14.03 9.55
N TYR A 94 9.34 13.21 8.70
CA TYR A 94 10.53 12.40 9.00
C TYR A 94 11.70 12.64 8.04
N GLY A 95 11.54 13.47 7.01
CA GLY A 95 12.59 13.75 6.01
C GLY A 95 12.76 12.67 4.94
N ALA A 96 12.06 11.54 5.04
CA ALA A 96 12.14 10.43 4.10
C ALA A 96 10.82 9.67 3.98
N ASP A 97 10.67 8.92 2.89
CA ASP A 97 9.58 7.97 2.70
C ASP A 97 9.86 6.69 3.49
N ILE A 98 9.54 6.71 4.79
CA ILE A 98 9.77 5.60 5.71
C ILE A 98 8.52 5.25 6.50
N VAL A 99 8.42 3.99 6.90
CA VAL A 99 7.52 3.56 7.97
C VAL A 99 8.36 3.55 9.25
N PRO A 100 8.07 4.43 10.24
CA PRO A 100 8.98 4.66 11.37
C PRO A 100 8.97 3.54 12.43
N VAL A 101 8.12 2.53 12.27
CA VAL A 101 7.89 1.46 13.24
C VAL A 101 7.95 0.08 12.57
N SER A 102 8.17 -0.93 13.41
CA SER A 102 8.22 -2.35 13.07
C SER A 102 7.01 -3.10 13.64
N TYR A 103 6.88 -4.38 13.31
CA TYR A 103 5.85 -5.22 13.93
C TYR A 103 6.13 -5.52 15.41
N ASP A 104 7.37 -5.43 15.86
CA ASP A 104 7.71 -5.67 17.26
C ASP A 104 7.17 -4.56 18.16
N ASP A 105 7.09 -3.32 17.63
CA ASP A 105 6.54 -2.17 18.35
C ASP A 105 5.06 -2.34 18.71
N ILE A 106 4.32 -3.18 17.99
CA ILE A 106 2.92 -3.53 18.31
C ILE A 106 2.83 -4.15 19.71
N PHE A 107 3.83 -4.94 20.13
CA PHE A 107 3.84 -5.59 21.43
C PHE A 107 4.35 -4.69 22.56
N LEU A 108 4.99 -3.57 22.22
CA LEU A 108 5.46 -2.55 23.16
C LEU A 108 4.41 -1.46 23.39
N ALA A 109 3.46 -1.31 22.47
CA ALA A 109 2.42 -0.30 22.56
C ALA A 109 1.47 -0.54 23.74
N GLU A 110 1.19 0.52 24.50
CA GLU A 110 0.12 0.53 25.51
C GLU A 110 -1.25 0.83 24.87
N THR A 111 -1.25 1.52 23.73
CA THR A 111 -2.45 1.90 22.99
C THR A 111 -2.16 1.89 21.50
N ILE A 112 -3.09 1.34 20.71
CA ILE A 112 -3.00 1.27 19.26
C ILE A 112 -4.20 2.00 18.66
N PHE A 113 -3.93 3.03 17.85
CA PHE A 113 -4.95 3.73 17.07
C PHE A 113 -4.99 3.18 15.65
N ILE A 114 -6.16 2.72 15.22
CA ILE A 114 -6.45 2.30 13.84
C ILE A 114 -7.46 3.29 13.26
N ILE A 115 -6.96 4.25 12.48
CA ILE A 115 -7.76 5.34 11.89
C ILE A 115 -7.91 5.09 10.39
N GLY A 116 -9.15 5.07 9.89
CA GLY A 116 -9.45 4.95 8.46
C GLY A 116 -8.97 3.64 7.81
N SER A 117 -8.85 2.56 8.58
CA SER A 117 -8.29 1.29 8.10
C SER A 117 -9.05 0.07 8.63
N ASN A 118 -9.52 -0.77 7.71
CA ASN A 118 -10.07 -2.09 8.06
C ASN A 118 -8.97 -3.16 8.14
N THR A 119 -8.02 -2.97 9.06
CA THR A 119 -6.82 -3.80 9.23
C THR A 119 -7.15 -5.29 9.41
N ALA A 120 -8.26 -5.63 10.07
CA ALA A 120 -8.68 -7.02 10.28
C ALA A 120 -8.89 -7.80 8.97
N ASP A 121 -9.40 -7.15 7.92
CA ASP A 121 -9.72 -7.78 6.64
C ASP A 121 -8.62 -7.51 5.59
N CYS A 122 -8.07 -6.29 5.58
CA CYS A 122 -7.04 -5.87 4.62
C CYS A 122 -5.64 -6.39 4.99
N HIS A 123 -5.29 -6.40 6.28
CA HIS A 123 -3.98 -6.83 6.78
C HIS A 123 -4.10 -7.85 7.95
N PRO A 124 -4.70 -9.04 7.71
CA PRO A 124 -5.07 -9.95 8.80
C PRO A 124 -3.90 -10.43 9.65
N ILE A 125 -2.69 -10.50 9.08
CA ILE A 125 -1.47 -10.87 9.82
C ILE A 125 -1.09 -9.79 10.82
N VAL A 126 -1.08 -8.53 10.40
CA VAL A 126 -0.84 -7.39 11.29
C VAL A 126 -1.91 -7.34 12.39
N PHE A 127 -3.18 -7.51 12.03
CA PHE A 127 -4.26 -7.52 13.01
C PHE A 127 -4.16 -8.69 14.00
N ASN A 128 -3.59 -9.83 13.59
CA ASN A 128 -3.31 -10.93 14.50
C ASN A 128 -2.25 -10.56 15.55
N TYR A 129 -1.26 -9.74 15.20
CA TYR A 129 -0.32 -9.18 16.18
C TYR A 129 -1.02 -8.20 17.12
N VAL A 130 -1.85 -7.29 16.59
CA VAL A 130 -2.65 -6.36 17.40
C VAL A 130 -3.50 -7.10 18.43
N LYS A 131 -4.22 -8.16 18.04
CA LYS A 131 -5.03 -8.98 18.96
C LYS A 131 -4.22 -9.72 20.04
N LYS A 132 -2.94 -9.99 19.79
CA LYS A 132 -2.04 -10.64 20.74
C LYS A 132 -1.31 -9.64 21.65
N SER A 133 -1.31 -8.36 21.27
CA SER A 133 -0.80 -7.30 22.13
C SER A 133 -1.68 -7.15 23.37
N LYS A 134 -1.14 -6.48 24.40
CA LYS A 134 -1.91 -6.06 25.58
C LYS A 134 -2.39 -4.60 25.45
N ALA A 135 -2.24 -4.01 24.26
CA ALA A 135 -2.57 -2.63 24.02
C ALA A 135 -4.09 -2.42 24.07
N PHE A 136 -4.51 -1.25 24.53
CA PHE A 136 -5.87 -0.79 24.32
C PHE A 136 -6.05 -0.37 22.85
N VAL A 137 -6.98 -1.00 22.13
CA VAL A 137 -7.17 -0.79 20.69
C VAL A 137 -8.33 0.16 20.43
N VAL A 138 -8.02 1.30 19.81
CA VAL A 138 -9.01 2.29 19.37
C VAL A 138 -9.16 2.20 17.86
N CYS A 139 -10.39 2.06 17.37
CA CYS A 139 -10.71 2.12 15.96
C CYS A 139 -11.54 3.37 15.66
N VAL A 140 -11.05 4.19 14.74
CA VAL A 140 -11.73 5.39 14.24
C VAL A 140 -12.11 5.15 12.79
N ASP A 141 -13.40 5.07 12.49
CA ASP A 141 -13.89 4.73 11.15
C ASP A 141 -15.33 5.24 10.96
N VAL A 142 -15.76 5.41 9.70
CA VAL A 142 -17.14 5.80 9.36
C VAL A 142 -18.10 4.63 9.57
N TYR A 143 -17.63 3.40 9.32
CA TYR A 143 -18.42 2.19 9.43
C TYR A 143 -17.94 1.29 10.57
N LYS A 144 -18.87 0.52 11.16
CA LYS A 144 -18.52 -0.49 12.17
C LYS A 144 -17.98 -1.76 11.49
N THR A 145 -16.77 -1.66 10.95
CA THR A 145 -16.02 -2.72 10.25
C THR A 145 -15.66 -3.90 11.16
N THR A 146 -15.10 -4.98 10.59
CA THR A 146 -14.55 -6.10 11.37
C THR A 146 -13.51 -5.65 12.37
N THR A 147 -12.68 -4.66 11.98
CA THR A 147 -11.68 -4.03 12.85
C THR A 147 -12.35 -3.34 14.03
N ALA A 148 -13.34 -2.47 13.77
CA ALA A 148 -14.09 -1.77 14.81
C ALA A 148 -14.78 -2.71 15.81
N LYS A 149 -15.37 -3.81 15.32
CA LYS A 149 -16.05 -4.82 16.18
C LYS A 149 -15.09 -5.56 17.11
N LYS A 150 -13.79 -5.59 16.80
CA LYS A 150 -12.75 -6.31 17.53
C LYS A 150 -11.80 -5.37 18.28
N SER A 151 -12.11 -4.07 18.31
CA SER A 151 -11.35 -3.05 19.04
C SER A 151 -12.04 -2.75 20.37
N ASP A 152 -11.29 -2.33 21.38
CA ASP A 152 -11.82 -1.99 22.71
C ASP A 152 -12.72 -0.75 22.66
N LEU A 153 -12.36 0.22 21.81
CA LEU A 153 -13.15 1.43 21.57
C LEU A 153 -13.36 1.65 20.06
N PHE A 154 -14.61 1.91 19.68
CA PHE A 154 -14.97 2.37 18.34
C PHE A 154 -15.46 3.80 18.39
N ILE A 155 -14.79 4.69 17.66
CA ILE A 155 -15.18 6.09 17.48
C ILE A 155 -15.69 6.24 16.06
N LYS A 156 -16.97 6.55 15.92
CA LYS A 156 -17.57 6.81 14.61
C LYS A 156 -17.32 8.26 14.20
N VAL A 157 -16.79 8.46 13.00
CA VAL A 157 -16.65 9.78 12.36
C VAL A 157 -17.55 9.90 11.14
N GLU A 158 -17.80 11.14 10.71
CA GLU A 158 -18.33 11.39 9.37
C GLU A 158 -17.18 11.30 8.34
N ALA A 159 -17.52 10.94 7.11
CA ALA A 159 -16.52 10.84 6.04
C ALA A 159 -15.81 12.18 5.81
N GLY A 160 -14.47 12.17 5.81
CA GLY A 160 -13.66 13.37 5.63
C GLY A 160 -13.48 14.23 6.89
N ARG A 161 -13.89 13.74 8.07
CA ARG A 161 -13.72 14.44 9.36
C ARG A 161 -12.58 13.89 10.22
N ASP A 162 -11.71 13.06 9.66
CA ASP A 162 -10.59 12.45 10.37
C ASP A 162 -9.66 13.48 11.04
N MET A 163 -9.51 14.66 10.42
CA MET A 163 -8.70 15.75 10.96
C MET A 163 -9.25 16.34 12.27
N GLU A 164 -10.57 16.33 12.48
CA GLU A 164 -11.14 16.86 13.73
C GLU A 164 -10.67 16.07 14.95
N ILE A 165 -10.51 14.75 14.79
CA ILE A 165 -9.98 13.88 15.85
C ILE A 165 -8.48 14.07 16.02
N ILE A 166 -7.72 14.15 14.92
CA ILE A 166 -6.27 14.29 14.97
C ILE A 166 -5.86 15.63 15.60
N ASP A 167 -6.54 16.72 15.24
CA ASP A 167 -6.26 18.07 15.76
C ASP A 167 -6.66 18.22 17.25
N ASP A 168 -7.68 17.49 17.70
CA ASP A 168 -8.11 17.48 19.11
C ASP A 168 -7.24 16.55 19.98
N LEU A 169 -6.56 15.57 19.39
CA LEU A 169 -5.74 14.58 20.10
C LEU A 169 -4.63 15.23 20.93
N VAL A 170 -3.96 16.23 20.37
CA VAL A 170 -2.93 17.03 21.07
C VAL A 170 -3.51 17.91 22.17
N ASN A 171 -4.82 18.17 22.13
CA ASN A 171 -5.50 19.00 23.11
C ASN A 171 -5.95 18.23 24.36
N GLN A 172 -5.93 16.90 24.31
CA GLN A 172 -6.40 16.05 25.39
C GLN A 172 -5.54 16.17 26.66
N PRO A 173 -6.13 16.17 27.87
CA PRO A 173 -5.37 16.31 29.12
C PRO A 173 -4.27 15.27 29.30
N TRP A 174 -4.52 14.03 28.87
CA TRP A 174 -3.54 12.94 28.94
C TRP A 174 -2.38 13.11 27.94
N PHE A 175 -2.58 13.83 26.83
CA PHE A 175 -1.53 14.13 25.86
C PHE A 175 -0.69 15.32 26.30
N LYS A 176 -1.33 16.42 26.73
CA LYS A 176 -0.64 17.65 27.21
C LYS A 176 0.29 17.41 28.39
N ASN A 177 -0.03 16.45 29.24
CA ASN A 177 0.75 16.16 30.45
C ASN A 177 1.89 15.16 30.21
N LYS A 178 2.07 14.63 28.99
CA LYS A 178 3.28 13.86 28.65
C LYS A 178 4.44 14.82 28.45
N LYS A 179 5.40 14.80 29.39
CA LYS A 179 6.74 15.34 29.13
C LYS A 179 7.41 14.41 28.13
N LEU A 180 7.73 14.92 26.94
CA LEU A 180 8.67 14.28 26.01
C LEU A 180 10.05 14.18 26.65
#